data_AF-A0A368YBC2-F1
#
_entry.id   AF-A0A368YBC2-F1
#
_cell.length_a   1.000
_cell.length_b   1.000
_cell.length_c   1.000
_cell.angle_alpha   90.00
_cell.angle_beta   90.00
_cell.angle_gamma   90.00
#
_symmetry.space_group_name_H-M   'P 1'
#
loop_
_entity.id
_entity.type
_entity.pdbx_description
1 polymer ?
#
loop_
_entity_poly.entity_id
_entity_poly.type
_entity_poly.pdbx_seq_one_letter_code
_entity_poly.pdbx_strand_id
1 'polypeptide(L)'
;MAGILTADIDAPLAATLGVVTTLDSILAGIPDLVDVWRTDATHIGRDANGRVSTWTGGIHGRQFVQTAAARQPLYIAGTGVDFGDAAVARGTMTLSGAAIGQMATGSIGLRVMLEVQDETVDSQTIAGQDLNATGTGVVRIAYRYVSAGLGNYVRGQIGGSSMDIDMPAAVRDAMIWMTISGGAASMTVNGVAAAAPLTVANLNLPTFAIGGARDASPALAGAISGICIAGSILTANQRAAVEWAMRNAI
;
A
#
# COMPACT_ATOMS: atom_id res chain seq x y z
N MET A 1 28.38 -23.41 26.96
CA MET A 1 28.89 -22.23 27.69
C MET A 1 28.82 -21.08 26.70
N ALA A 2 27.72 -20.34 26.69
CA ALA A 2 27.47 -19.26 25.73
C ALA A 2 27.95 -17.95 26.34
N GLY A 3 29.02 -17.38 25.78
CA GLY A 3 29.47 -16.04 26.13
C GLY A 3 28.47 -15.02 25.62
N ILE A 4 27.81 -14.32 26.54
CA ILE A 4 27.16 -13.05 26.22
C ILE A 4 28.28 -12.07 25.86
N LEU A 5 28.30 -11.62 24.61
CA LEU A 5 29.00 -10.41 24.22
C LEU A 5 28.20 -9.22 24.75
N THR A 6 28.45 -8.81 25.99
CA THR A 6 28.15 -7.45 26.45
C THR A 6 29.13 -6.53 25.76
N ALA A 7 28.73 -5.90 24.66
CA ALA A 7 29.41 -4.72 24.17
C ALA A 7 29.14 -3.60 25.19
N ASP A 8 30.10 -3.37 26.08
CA ASP A 8 30.12 -2.21 26.95
C ASP A 8 30.37 -0.99 26.05
N ILE A 9 29.34 -0.16 25.87
CA ILE A 9 29.48 1.10 25.14
C ILE A 9 29.92 2.13 26.20
N ASP A 10 31.23 2.30 26.35
CA ASP A 10 31.80 3.42 27.12
C ASP A 10 31.52 4.74 26.39
N ALA A 11 30.30 5.25 26.54
CA ALA A 11 29.93 6.58 26.11
C ALA A 11 30.53 7.59 27.12
N PRO A 12 31.31 8.61 26.68
CA PRO A 12 31.77 9.67 27.56
C PRO A 12 30.60 10.29 28.33
N LEU A 13 30.81 10.78 29.56
CA LEU A 13 29.76 11.38 30.42
C LEU A 13 28.93 12.53 29.77
N ALA A 14 29.36 13.05 28.62
CA ALA A 14 28.67 14.07 27.82
C ALA A 14 28.07 13.54 26.49
N ALA A 15 28.20 12.25 26.19
CA ALA A 15 27.57 11.64 25.03
C ALA A 15 26.12 11.31 25.36
N THR A 16 25.24 12.30 25.21
CA THR A 16 23.82 12.04 25.05
C THR A 16 23.65 11.11 23.84
N LEU A 17 23.19 9.88 24.07
CA LEU A 17 22.46 9.14 23.05
C LEU A 17 21.43 10.13 22.51
N GLY A 18 21.55 10.51 21.23
CA GLY A 18 20.74 11.58 20.65
C GLY A 18 19.24 11.38 20.91
N VAL A 19 18.46 12.44 20.78
CA VAL A 19 16.99 12.38 20.97
C VAL A 19 16.43 11.24 20.10
N VAL A 20 15.91 10.20 20.75
CA VAL A 20 15.21 9.09 20.08
C VAL A 20 13.85 9.62 19.66
N THR A 21 13.73 10.06 18.41
CA THR A 21 12.45 10.46 17.82
C THR A 21 11.61 9.22 17.53
N THR A 22 10.35 9.21 17.95
CA THR A 22 9.44 8.10 17.65
C THR A 22 9.13 8.06 16.15
N LEU A 23 8.83 6.88 15.61
CA LEU A 23 8.41 6.76 14.21
C LEU A 23 7.22 7.68 13.91
N ASP A 24 6.21 7.73 14.79
CA ASP A 24 5.04 8.59 14.60
C ASP A 24 5.42 10.07 14.50
N SER A 25 6.42 10.52 15.28
CA SER A 25 6.93 11.89 15.19
C SER A 25 7.67 12.15 13.87
N ILE A 26 8.40 11.16 13.34
CA ILE A 26 9.05 11.25 12.03
C ILE A 26 8.00 11.34 10.93
N LEU A 27 6.98 10.47 10.97
CA LEU A 27 5.91 10.42 9.97
C LEU A 27 5.04 11.69 10.01
N ALA A 28 4.71 12.19 11.21
CA ALA A 28 3.99 13.45 11.38
C ALA A 28 4.78 14.67 10.88
N GLY A 29 6.10 14.56 10.77
CA GLY A 29 6.96 15.58 10.18
C GLY A 29 7.00 15.60 8.64
N ILE A 30 6.33 14.65 7.96
CA ILE A 30 6.28 14.60 6.50
C ILE A 30 5.22 15.61 6.00
N PRO A 31 5.60 16.62 5.20
CA PRO A 31 4.68 17.62 4.68
C PRO A 31 3.71 17.01 3.66
N ASP A 32 2.46 17.50 3.69
CA ASP A 32 1.36 17.07 2.83
C ASP A 32 1.06 15.56 2.91
N LEU A 33 1.48 14.91 4.00
CA LEU A 33 1.12 13.53 4.25
C LEU A 33 -0.40 13.46 4.42
N VAL A 34 -1.02 12.62 3.61
CA VAL A 34 -2.46 12.42 3.69
C VAL A 34 -2.76 11.47 4.85
N ASP A 35 -2.15 10.28 4.84
CA ASP A 35 -2.04 9.41 6.02
C ASP A 35 -1.08 8.24 5.77
N VAL A 36 -0.79 7.48 6.83
CA VAL A 36 -0.12 6.18 6.78
C VAL A 36 -0.93 5.14 7.53
N TRP A 37 -1.39 4.12 6.82
CA TRP A 37 -2.08 2.97 7.39
C TRP A 37 -1.08 1.85 7.64
N ARG A 38 -0.88 1.49 8.90
CA ARG A 38 0.01 0.41 9.34
C ARG A 38 -0.82 -0.74 9.89
N THR A 39 -0.30 -1.95 9.80
CA THR A 39 -0.98 -3.14 10.34
C THR A 39 -0.58 -3.42 11.78
N ASP A 40 -0.79 -2.43 12.63
CA ASP A 40 -0.77 -2.64 14.07
C ASP A 40 -2.21 -2.89 14.56
N ALA A 41 -2.37 -3.64 15.65
CA ALA A 41 -3.70 -4.01 16.12
C ALA A 41 -4.52 -2.80 16.61
N THR A 42 -3.87 -1.71 16.98
CA THR A 42 -4.53 -0.51 17.53
C THR A 42 -5.27 0.31 16.48
N HIS A 43 -4.86 0.20 15.22
CA HIS A 43 -5.46 0.90 14.09
C HIS A 43 -6.45 0.04 13.27
N ILE A 44 -6.68 -1.21 13.68
CA ILE A 44 -7.56 -2.17 12.99
C ILE A 44 -8.83 -2.41 13.81
N GLY A 45 -9.95 -1.84 13.36
CA GLY A 45 -11.26 -2.15 13.93
C GLY A 45 -11.85 -3.41 13.29
N ARG A 46 -12.35 -4.33 14.13
CA ARG A 46 -12.90 -5.62 13.70
C ARG A 46 -14.39 -5.74 14.04
N ASP A 47 -15.12 -6.49 13.23
CA ASP A 47 -16.50 -6.88 13.49
C ASP A 47 -16.59 -8.03 14.52
N ALA A 48 -17.82 -8.49 14.81
CA ALA A 48 -18.06 -9.59 15.74
C ALA A 48 -17.46 -10.94 15.29
N ASN A 49 -17.13 -11.07 14.00
CA ASN A 49 -16.51 -12.27 13.42
C ASN A 49 -14.97 -12.14 13.33
N GLY A 50 -14.40 -11.05 13.87
CA GLY A 50 -12.96 -10.79 13.79
C GLY A 50 -12.47 -10.32 12.42
N ARG A 51 -13.38 -9.97 11.49
CA ARG A 51 -13.05 -9.40 10.18
C ARG A 51 -12.83 -7.91 10.29
N VAL A 52 -11.96 -7.36 9.45
CA VAL A 52 -11.59 -5.95 9.47
C VAL A 52 -12.72 -5.13 8.85
N SER A 53 -13.40 -4.35 9.69
CA SER A 53 -14.45 -3.42 9.27
C SER A 53 -13.89 -2.03 9.00
N THR A 54 -12.81 -1.65 9.70
CA THR A 54 -12.15 -0.36 9.60
C THR A 54 -10.63 -0.49 9.73
N TRP A 55 -9.90 0.31 8.97
CA TRP A 55 -8.45 0.46 9.10
C TRP A 55 -8.11 1.95 9.13
N THR A 56 -7.65 2.41 10.29
CA THR A 56 -7.41 3.82 10.60
C THR A 56 -5.96 4.20 10.34
N GLY A 57 -5.73 5.37 9.75
CA GLY A 57 -4.40 5.89 9.52
C GLY A 57 -3.81 6.45 10.82
N GLY A 58 -2.52 6.23 11.04
CA GLY A 58 -1.85 6.53 12.30
C GLY A 58 -1.48 7.99 12.51
N ILE A 59 -1.60 8.84 11.47
CA ILE A 59 -1.18 10.24 11.56
C ILE A 59 -2.38 11.19 11.57
N HIS A 60 -3.31 11.02 10.62
CA HIS A 60 -4.46 11.92 10.48
C HIS A 60 -5.81 11.22 10.72
N GLY A 61 -5.80 9.94 11.09
CA GLY A 61 -7.01 9.19 11.43
C GLY A 61 -7.94 8.90 10.25
N ARG A 62 -7.46 9.00 9.00
CA ARG A 62 -8.27 8.69 7.82
C ARG A 62 -8.58 7.18 7.79
N GLN A 63 -9.78 6.79 7.39
CA GLN A 63 -10.20 5.39 7.53
C GLN A 63 -10.54 4.75 6.20
N PHE A 64 -9.95 3.58 5.95
CA PHE A 64 -10.56 2.60 5.05
C PHE A 64 -11.70 1.89 5.78
N VAL A 65 -12.83 1.71 5.12
CA VAL A 65 -14.03 1.08 5.69
C VAL A 65 -14.61 0.03 4.76
N GLN A 66 -15.25 -0.98 5.33
CA GLN A 66 -16.08 -1.95 4.61
C GLN A 66 -17.30 -2.32 5.44
N THR A 67 -18.49 -1.98 4.96
CA THR A 67 -19.75 -2.18 5.67
C THR A 67 -20.39 -3.54 5.37
N ALA A 68 -20.10 -4.14 4.20
CA ALA A 68 -20.60 -5.45 3.85
C ALA A 68 -19.74 -6.55 4.49
N ALA A 69 -20.26 -7.22 5.53
CA ALA A 69 -19.54 -8.26 6.27
C ALA A 69 -18.97 -9.38 5.38
N ALA A 70 -19.68 -9.74 4.30
CA ALA A 70 -19.23 -10.75 3.33
C ALA A 70 -18.00 -10.32 2.51
N ARG A 71 -17.62 -9.04 2.54
CA ARG A 71 -16.50 -8.44 1.81
C ARG A 71 -15.45 -7.85 2.75
N GLN A 72 -15.59 -8.02 4.06
CA GLN A 72 -14.60 -7.57 5.03
C GLN A 72 -13.37 -8.49 5.00
N PRO A 73 -12.15 -7.95 4.86
CA PRO A 73 -10.92 -8.74 4.89
C PRO A 73 -10.63 -9.30 6.30
N LEU A 74 -9.66 -10.20 6.41
CA LEU A 74 -9.16 -10.71 7.69
C LEU A 74 -7.91 -9.92 8.12
N TYR A 75 -7.66 -9.82 9.43
CA TYR A 75 -6.35 -9.38 9.90
C TYR A 75 -5.50 -10.60 10.27
N ILE A 76 -4.29 -10.68 9.71
CA ILE A 76 -3.31 -11.71 10.01
C ILE A 76 -2.08 -11.04 10.59
N ALA A 77 -1.80 -11.29 11.87
CA ALA A 77 -0.63 -10.72 12.55
C ALA A 77 0.67 -11.08 11.82
N GLY A 78 1.53 -10.09 11.59
CA GLY A 78 2.78 -10.24 10.85
C GLY A 78 2.66 -10.25 9.31
N THR A 79 1.46 -10.45 8.77
CA THR A 79 1.20 -10.45 7.31
C THR A 79 0.46 -9.19 6.86
N GLY A 80 -0.57 -8.77 7.60
CA GLY A 80 -1.34 -7.55 7.37
C GLY A 80 -2.84 -7.77 7.25
N VAL A 81 -3.51 -6.90 6.49
CA VAL A 81 -4.94 -7.05 6.16
C VAL A 81 -5.05 -7.94 4.93
N ASP A 82 -5.57 -9.15 5.10
CA ASP A 82 -5.71 -10.16 4.07
C ASP A 82 -7.06 -10.09 3.36
N PHE A 83 -7.00 -9.86 2.05
CA PHE A 83 -8.15 -9.73 1.16
C PHE A 83 -8.46 -11.06 0.42
N GLY A 84 -7.62 -12.09 0.56
CA GLY A 84 -7.69 -13.31 -0.22
C GLY A 84 -8.17 -14.54 0.55
N ASP A 85 -9.30 -15.09 0.11
CA ASP A 85 -9.59 -16.54 0.03
C ASP A 85 -10.63 -16.66 -1.10
N ALA A 86 -10.29 -17.30 -2.22
CA ALA A 86 -11.20 -17.43 -3.36
C ALA A 86 -12.43 -18.32 -3.08
N ALA A 87 -12.39 -19.15 -2.04
CA ALA A 87 -13.55 -19.93 -1.58
C ALA A 87 -14.61 -19.06 -0.91
N VAL A 88 -14.25 -17.84 -0.49
CA VAL A 88 -15.14 -16.81 0.04
C VAL A 88 -15.11 -15.61 -0.93
N ALA A 89 -16.10 -14.73 -0.85
CA ALA A 89 -16.01 -13.47 -1.58
C ALA A 89 -14.80 -12.68 -1.04
N ARG A 90 -13.77 -12.47 -1.89
CA ARG A 90 -12.56 -11.71 -1.55
C ARG A 90 -12.88 -10.32 -1.00
N GLY A 91 -12.02 -9.84 -0.11
CA GLY A 91 -12.21 -8.59 0.60
C GLY A 91 -12.05 -7.34 -0.28
N THR A 92 -12.60 -6.22 0.17
CA THR A 92 -12.26 -4.88 -0.36
C THR A 92 -12.54 -3.83 0.71
N MET A 93 -11.83 -2.71 0.68
CA MET A 93 -12.12 -1.57 1.55
C MET A 93 -12.00 -0.27 0.77
N THR A 94 -12.84 0.71 1.11
CA THR A 94 -12.84 2.03 0.47
C THR A 94 -12.50 3.10 1.49
N LEU A 95 -11.67 4.05 1.07
CA LEU A 95 -11.32 5.21 1.85
C LEU A 95 -12.55 6.08 2.09
N SER A 96 -12.87 6.30 3.35
CA SER A 96 -14.00 7.11 3.79
C SER A 96 -13.64 8.58 3.95
N GLY A 97 -14.67 9.43 3.96
CA GLY A 97 -14.52 10.87 4.18
C GLY A 97 -14.10 11.63 2.93
N ALA A 98 -13.23 12.63 3.11
CA ALA A 98 -12.80 13.51 2.02
C ALA A 98 -12.05 12.74 0.92
N ALA A 99 -12.38 13.04 -0.33
CA ALA A 99 -11.63 12.54 -1.48
C ALA A 99 -10.15 12.95 -1.40
N ILE A 100 -9.26 12.13 -1.97
CA ILE A 100 -7.88 12.55 -2.22
C ILE A 100 -7.88 13.67 -3.27
N GLY A 101 -8.80 13.61 -4.24
CA GLY A 101 -9.01 14.66 -5.22
C GLY A 101 -7.96 14.67 -6.33
N GLN A 102 -7.70 15.83 -6.92
CA GLN A 102 -6.70 15.99 -7.96
C GLN A 102 -5.31 16.21 -7.36
N MET A 103 -4.34 15.43 -7.80
CA MET A 103 -2.93 15.54 -7.47
C MET A 103 -2.12 15.87 -8.73
N ALA A 104 -1.58 17.08 -8.78
CA ALA A 104 -0.56 17.47 -9.76
C ALA A 104 0.84 17.00 -9.34
N THR A 105 1.01 16.75 -8.04
CA THR A 105 2.19 16.14 -7.45
C THR A 105 1.74 15.21 -6.31
N GLY A 106 2.42 14.09 -6.10
CA GLY A 106 2.08 13.20 -4.98
C GLY A 106 2.71 11.81 -5.06
N SER A 107 2.61 11.09 -3.95
CA SER A 107 3.13 9.74 -3.77
C SER A 107 2.05 8.82 -3.20
N ILE A 108 1.93 7.62 -3.76
CA ILE A 108 1.10 6.53 -3.25
C ILE A 108 2.02 5.32 -3.09
N GLY A 109 2.18 4.86 -1.84
CA GLY A 109 3.02 3.72 -1.47
C GLY A 109 2.17 2.60 -0.87
N LEU A 110 2.45 1.35 -1.25
CA LEU A 110 1.75 0.15 -0.81
C LEU A 110 2.75 -0.99 -0.60
N ARG A 111 2.59 -1.75 0.49
CA ARG A 111 3.24 -3.07 0.62
C ARG A 111 2.19 -4.16 0.44
N VAL A 112 2.36 -4.99 -0.58
CA VAL A 112 1.44 -6.07 -0.93
C VAL A 112 2.14 -7.43 -0.84
N MET A 113 1.44 -8.40 -0.29
CA MET A 113 1.85 -9.79 -0.23
C MET A 113 0.86 -10.66 -1.01
N LEU A 114 1.30 -11.33 -2.07
CA LEU A 114 0.43 -12.20 -2.88
C LEU A 114 0.37 -13.61 -2.30
N GLU A 115 -0.81 -14.21 -2.34
CA GLU A 115 -0.98 -15.63 -2.00
C GLU A 115 -0.37 -16.55 -3.05
N VAL A 116 0.12 -17.71 -2.60
CA VAL A 116 0.83 -18.65 -3.47
C VAL A 116 -0.10 -19.30 -4.49
N GLN A 117 -1.24 -19.77 -4.02
CA GLN A 117 -2.23 -20.47 -4.82
C GLN A 117 -2.82 -19.61 -5.95
N ASP A 118 -2.75 -18.28 -5.83
CA ASP A 118 -3.39 -17.34 -6.73
C ASP A 118 -2.41 -16.51 -7.56
N GLU A 119 -1.13 -16.90 -7.60
CA GLU A 119 -0.11 -16.24 -8.45
C GLU A 119 -0.41 -16.36 -9.96
N THR A 120 -1.28 -17.28 -10.35
CA THR A 120 -1.70 -17.48 -11.75
C THR A 120 -3.01 -16.77 -12.10
N VAL A 121 -3.65 -16.08 -11.14
CA VAL A 121 -4.88 -15.31 -11.41
C VAL A 121 -4.50 -13.94 -11.97
N ASP A 122 -4.91 -13.67 -13.21
CA ASP A 122 -4.65 -12.39 -13.87
C ASP A 122 -5.57 -11.26 -13.35
N SER A 123 -5.11 -10.02 -13.54
CA SER A 123 -5.88 -8.79 -13.35
C SER A 123 -6.39 -8.54 -11.92
N GLN A 124 -5.64 -8.99 -10.92
CA GLN A 124 -5.96 -8.77 -9.52
C GLN A 124 -5.72 -7.31 -9.13
N THR A 125 -6.76 -6.59 -8.72
CA THR A 125 -6.62 -5.17 -8.37
C THR A 125 -6.14 -5.01 -6.93
N ILE A 126 -5.04 -4.28 -6.74
CA ILE A 126 -4.42 -4.04 -5.43
C ILE A 126 -4.99 -2.77 -4.81
N ALA A 127 -4.95 -1.66 -5.56
CA ALA A 127 -5.43 -0.36 -5.12
C ALA A 127 -5.83 0.51 -6.32
N GLY A 128 -6.66 1.53 -6.13
CA GLY A 128 -7.03 2.45 -7.19
C GLY A 128 -8.29 3.24 -6.87
N GLN A 129 -8.86 3.92 -7.86
CA GLN A 129 -10.22 4.43 -7.75
C GLN A 129 -11.21 3.28 -7.54
N ASP A 130 -12.26 3.55 -6.78
CA ASP A 130 -13.44 2.69 -6.79
C ASP A 130 -14.16 2.87 -8.13
N LEU A 131 -14.09 1.85 -8.98
CA LEU A 131 -14.66 1.83 -10.33
C LEU A 131 -16.18 1.52 -10.32
N ASN A 132 -16.78 1.31 -9.14
CA ASN A 132 -18.24 1.28 -8.99
C ASN A 132 -18.85 2.70 -8.98
N ALA A 133 -18.04 3.75 -8.79
CA ALA A 133 -18.45 5.13 -8.99
C ALA A 133 -18.48 5.45 -10.50
N THR A 134 -19.68 5.68 -11.05
CA THR A 134 -19.89 5.92 -12.48
C THR A 134 -19.10 7.13 -13.00
N GLY A 135 -18.27 6.91 -14.03
CA GLY A 135 -17.95 7.96 -15.02
C GLY A 135 -16.54 8.56 -15.04
N THR A 136 -15.59 8.11 -14.23
CA THR A 136 -14.20 8.63 -14.27
C THR A 136 -13.19 7.58 -14.75
N GLY A 137 -12.19 8.02 -15.52
CA GLY A 137 -11.18 7.14 -16.12
C GLY A 137 -10.43 6.27 -15.11
N VAL A 138 -9.93 5.12 -15.57
CA VAL A 138 -9.33 4.09 -14.70
C VAL A 138 -8.04 4.58 -14.06
N VAL A 139 -7.97 4.71 -12.74
CA VAL A 139 -6.71 4.78 -11.99
C VAL A 139 -6.59 3.53 -11.14
N ARG A 140 -5.60 2.67 -11.41
CA ARG A 140 -5.38 1.47 -10.61
C ARG A 140 -3.94 0.97 -10.61
N ILE A 141 -3.61 0.23 -9.58
CA ILE A 141 -2.45 -0.63 -9.45
C ILE A 141 -2.98 -2.07 -9.40
N ALA A 142 -2.51 -2.91 -10.30
CA ALA A 142 -2.97 -4.30 -10.42
C ALA A 142 -1.81 -5.26 -10.62
N TYR A 143 -1.92 -6.45 -10.04
CA TYR A 143 -1.11 -7.59 -10.43
C TYR A 143 -1.67 -8.20 -11.72
N ARG A 144 -0.77 -8.52 -12.65
CA ARG A 144 -1.08 -9.17 -13.92
C ARG A 144 -0.28 -10.46 -14.04
N TYR A 145 -0.95 -11.50 -14.50
CA TYR A 145 -0.34 -12.76 -14.87
C TYR A 145 -0.65 -13.01 -16.34
N VAL A 146 0.38 -13.25 -17.15
CA VAL A 146 0.19 -13.51 -18.59
C VAL A 146 0.09 -15.00 -18.84
N SER A 147 1.16 -15.72 -18.51
CA SER A 147 1.25 -17.18 -18.58
C SER A 147 2.57 -17.63 -17.94
N ALA A 148 2.71 -18.94 -17.70
CA ALA A 148 3.90 -19.53 -17.07
C ALA A 148 5.21 -19.26 -17.85
N GLY A 149 5.14 -18.88 -19.13
CA GLY A 149 6.31 -18.56 -19.96
C GLY A 149 6.48 -17.06 -20.28
N LEU A 150 5.45 -16.24 -20.03
CA LEU A 150 5.46 -14.80 -20.31
C LEU A 150 5.54 -13.95 -19.03
N GLY A 151 5.48 -14.59 -17.86
CA GLY A 151 5.73 -13.96 -16.57
C GLY A 151 4.53 -13.21 -16.01
N ASN A 152 4.84 -12.39 -15.01
CA ASN A 152 3.91 -11.59 -14.24
C ASN A 152 4.48 -10.19 -13.97
N TYR A 153 3.59 -9.22 -13.78
CA TYR A 153 3.99 -7.83 -13.60
C TYR A 153 2.99 -7.06 -12.75
N VAL A 154 3.44 -5.93 -12.21
CA VAL A 154 2.58 -4.90 -11.64
C VAL A 154 2.27 -3.89 -12.74
N ARG A 155 0.99 -3.59 -12.91
CA ARG A 155 0.49 -2.57 -13.84
C ARG A 155 -0.04 -1.38 -13.07
N GLY A 156 0.54 -0.20 -13.31
CA GLY A 156 -0.06 1.08 -13.00
C GLY A 156 -0.84 1.56 -14.23
N GLN A 157 -2.14 1.75 -14.12
CA GLN A 157 -2.99 2.20 -15.22
C GLN A 157 -3.64 3.53 -14.87
N ILE A 158 -3.57 4.48 -15.80
CA ILE A 158 -4.22 5.80 -15.72
C ILE A 158 -4.94 6.05 -17.05
N GLY A 159 -6.27 6.09 -17.02
CA GLY A 159 -7.11 6.11 -18.21
C GLY A 159 -6.87 4.88 -19.10
N GLY A 160 -6.57 5.14 -20.37
CA GLY A 160 -6.23 4.12 -21.36
C GLY A 160 -4.75 3.70 -21.39
N SER A 161 -3.89 4.35 -20.60
CA SER A 161 -2.45 4.14 -20.62
C SER A 161 -1.98 3.31 -19.43
N SER A 162 -0.92 2.52 -19.63
CA SER A 162 -0.37 1.63 -18.60
C SER A 162 1.15 1.68 -18.55
N MET A 163 1.69 1.63 -17.34
CA MET A 163 3.10 1.39 -17.06
C MET A 163 3.21 0.02 -16.38
N ASP A 164 4.05 -0.83 -16.94
CA ASP A 164 4.24 -2.19 -16.47
C ASP A 164 5.65 -2.35 -15.92
N ILE A 165 5.78 -3.15 -14.87
CA ILE A 165 7.06 -3.53 -14.28
C ILE A 165 6.99 -4.98 -13.83
N ASP A 166 7.96 -5.77 -14.28
CA ASP A 166 8.03 -7.19 -13.95
C ASP A 166 8.02 -7.39 -12.45
N MET A 167 7.21 -8.36 -12.00
CA MET A 167 7.24 -8.80 -10.62
C MET A 167 8.45 -9.72 -10.49
N PRO A 168 9.39 -9.48 -9.56
CA PRO A 168 10.52 -10.38 -9.39
C PRO A 168 10.02 -11.78 -9.00
N ALA A 169 10.43 -12.82 -9.74
CA ALA A 169 9.89 -14.19 -9.59
C ALA A 169 10.01 -14.78 -8.17
N ALA A 170 10.96 -14.30 -7.36
CA ALA A 170 11.18 -14.74 -5.99
C ALA A 170 10.43 -13.91 -4.92
N VAL A 171 9.74 -12.84 -5.32
CA VAL A 171 9.26 -11.84 -4.37
C VAL A 171 7.74 -11.78 -4.36
N ARG A 172 7.17 -12.50 -3.40
CA ARG A 172 5.74 -12.45 -3.03
C ARG A 172 5.40 -11.25 -2.14
N ASP A 173 6.38 -10.38 -1.83
CA ASP A 173 6.29 -9.19 -0.97
C ASP A 173 6.80 -7.96 -1.73
N ALA A 174 5.88 -7.19 -2.32
CA ALA A 174 6.21 -6.06 -3.16
C ALA A 174 5.93 -4.74 -2.46
N MET A 175 6.95 -3.89 -2.39
CA MET A 175 6.82 -2.48 -2.08
C MET A 175 6.63 -1.70 -3.37
N ILE A 176 5.40 -1.22 -3.58
CA ILE A 176 4.99 -0.51 -4.79
C ILE A 176 4.87 0.97 -4.46
N TRP A 177 5.47 1.81 -5.30
CA TRP A 177 5.28 3.26 -5.25
C TRP A 177 4.85 3.78 -6.60
N MET A 178 3.79 4.57 -6.61
CA MET A 178 3.39 5.42 -7.72
C MET A 178 3.64 6.88 -7.33
N THR A 179 4.28 7.63 -8.22
CA THR A 179 4.59 9.05 -8.03
C THR A 179 4.06 9.83 -9.20
N ILE A 180 3.58 11.05 -8.94
CA ILE A 180 3.11 11.98 -9.96
C ILE A 180 3.88 13.27 -9.76
N SER A 181 4.51 13.79 -10.81
CA SER A 181 5.21 15.06 -10.79
C SER A 181 5.44 15.56 -12.22
N GLY A 182 5.34 16.87 -12.44
CA GLY A 182 5.74 17.49 -13.71
C GLY A 182 5.01 16.96 -14.94
N GLY A 183 3.75 16.53 -14.81
CA GLY A 183 2.97 15.97 -15.92
C GLY A 183 3.30 14.51 -16.25
N ALA A 184 4.00 13.80 -15.36
CA ALA A 184 4.34 12.39 -15.51
C ALA A 184 3.94 11.59 -14.27
N ALA A 185 3.50 10.34 -14.49
CA ALA A 185 3.38 9.33 -13.47
C ALA A 185 4.46 8.27 -13.65
N SER A 186 5.14 7.92 -12.57
CA SER A 186 6.17 6.88 -12.54
C SER A 186 5.84 5.85 -11.48
N MET A 187 6.26 4.61 -11.70
CA MET A 187 6.07 3.52 -10.76
C MET A 187 7.39 2.83 -10.46
N THR A 188 7.57 2.44 -9.19
CA THR A 188 8.67 1.56 -8.77
C THR A 188 8.12 0.38 -8.00
N VAL A 189 8.74 -0.79 -8.17
CA VAL A 189 8.46 -2.00 -7.39
C VAL A 189 9.78 -2.49 -6.81
N ASN A 190 9.85 -2.58 -5.49
CA ASN A 190 11.07 -2.95 -4.76
C ASN A 190 12.31 -2.15 -5.18
N GLY A 191 12.11 -0.86 -5.46
CA GLY A 191 13.16 0.07 -5.89
C GLY A 191 13.51 0.01 -7.38
N VAL A 192 13.01 -0.98 -8.12
CA VAL A 192 13.16 -1.05 -9.58
C VAL A 192 12.11 -0.15 -10.22
N ALA A 193 12.49 0.66 -11.21
CA ALA A 193 11.57 1.56 -11.91
C ALA A 193 10.97 0.90 -13.17
N ALA A 194 9.71 1.25 -13.47
CA ALA A 194 9.10 0.90 -14.75
C ALA A 194 9.87 1.56 -15.91
N ALA A 195 9.90 0.91 -17.07
CA ALA A 195 10.73 1.35 -18.20
C ALA A 195 10.33 2.73 -18.75
N ALA A 196 9.04 3.08 -18.70
CA ALA A 196 8.55 4.36 -19.19
C ALA A 196 7.48 4.97 -18.25
N PRO A 197 7.63 6.24 -17.85
CA PRO A 197 6.57 7.00 -17.19
C PRO A 197 5.35 7.19 -18.11
N LEU A 198 4.18 7.35 -17.51
CA LEU A 198 2.99 7.80 -18.23
C LEU A 198 2.93 9.32 -18.27
N THR A 199 2.61 9.90 -19.43
CA THR A 199 2.23 11.32 -19.50
C THR A 199 0.83 11.50 -18.94
N VAL A 200 0.70 12.25 -17.85
CA VAL A 200 -0.57 12.52 -17.18
C VAL A 200 -0.52 13.92 -16.59
N ALA A 201 -1.49 14.77 -16.94
CA ALA A 201 -1.54 16.14 -16.41
C ALA A 201 -1.71 16.15 -14.89
N ASN A 202 -2.74 15.44 -14.38
CA ASN A 202 -3.04 15.28 -12.97
C ASN A 202 -3.58 13.88 -12.70
N LEU A 203 -3.30 13.31 -11.53
CA LEU A 203 -4.02 12.15 -11.04
C LEU A 203 -5.29 12.60 -10.33
N ASN A 204 -6.47 12.16 -10.77
CA ASN A 204 -7.70 12.40 -10.02
C ASN A 204 -8.04 11.14 -9.20
N LEU A 205 -8.33 11.27 -7.92
CA LEU A 205 -8.74 10.18 -7.02
C LEU A 205 -9.98 10.63 -6.21
N PRO A 206 -11.17 10.71 -6.85
CA PRO A 206 -12.40 11.07 -6.16
C PRO A 206 -12.81 10.00 -5.13
N THR A 207 -12.41 8.76 -5.37
CA THR A 207 -12.52 7.61 -4.48
C THR A 207 -11.18 6.89 -4.45
N PHE A 208 -10.94 6.10 -3.41
CA PHE A 208 -9.77 5.23 -3.33
C PHE A 208 -10.13 3.94 -2.62
N ALA A 209 -9.93 2.81 -3.26
CA ALA A 209 -10.23 1.48 -2.76
C ALA A 209 -9.00 0.58 -2.83
N ILE A 210 -8.99 -0.42 -1.95
CA ILE A 210 -7.92 -1.42 -1.82
C ILE A 210 -8.50 -2.83 -1.77
N GLY A 211 -7.68 -3.81 -2.16
CA GLY A 211 -8.07 -5.22 -2.25
C GLY A 211 -9.04 -5.54 -3.39
N GLY A 212 -9.56 -4.53 -4.06
CA GLY A 212 -10.45 -4.64 -5.21
C GLY A 212 -11.01 -3.26 -5.54
N ALA A 213 -11.18 -2.97 -6.82
CA ALA A 213 -11.74 -1.69 -7.31
C ALA A 213 -13.11 -1.84 -7.97
N ARG A 214 -13.64 -3.06 -8.04
CA ARG A 214 -14.91 -3.40 -8.69
C ARG A 214 -15.40 -4.71 -8.08
N ASP A 215 -16.70 -4.86 -7.87
CA ASP A 215 -17.27 -6.14 -7.42
C ASP A 215 -17.05 -7.29 -8.44
N ALA A 216 -16.61 -6.96 -9.66
CA ALA A 216 -16.46 -7.89 -10.79
C ALA A 216 -15.05 -7.98 -11.41
N SER A 217 -14.03 -7.26 -10.92
CA SER A 217 -12.63 -7.49 -11.34
C SER A 217 -11.97 -8.33 -10.25
N PRO A 218 -11.12 -9.34 -10.55
CA PRO A 218 -10.61 -10.19 -9.48
C PRO A 218 -9.97 -9.30 -8.42
N ALA A 219 -10.52 -9.42 -7.23
CA ALA A 219 -10.00 -8.79 -6.04
C ALA A 219 -8.63 -9.42 -5.73
N LEU A 220 -7.82 -8.71 -4.96
CA LEU A 220 -6.52 -9.17 -4.51
C LEU A 220 -6.65 -10.50 -3.77
N ALA A 221 -5.91 -11.51 -4.20
CA ALA A 221 -5.57 -12.67 -3.40
C ALA A 221 -4.29 -12.39 -2.65
N GLY A 222 -4.43 -11.90 -1.42
CA GLY A 222 -3.27 -11.52 -0.63
C GLY A 222 -3.55 -10.41 0.34
N ALA A 223 -2.48 -10.01 1.02
CA ALA A 223 -2.53 -9.04 2.08
C ALA A 223 -1.88 -7.71 1.71
N ILE A 224 -2.33 -6.65 2.37
CA ILE A 224 -1.67 -5.34 2.37
C ILE A 224 -1.21 -5.06 3.81
N SER A 225 0.09 -4.82 4.00
CA SER A 225 0.69 -4.52 5.32
C SER A 225 0.93 -3.04 5.57
N GLY A 226 0.79 -2.21 4.54
CA GLY A 226 0.73 -0.78 4.76
C GLY A 226 0.48 0.05 3.52
N ILE A 227 0.00 1.26 3.75
CA ILE A 227 -0.42 2.21 2.73
C ILE A 227 0.06 3.59 3.15
N CYS A 228 0.57 4.37 2.21
CA CYS A 228 0.92 5.77 2.40
C CYS A 228 0.39 6.56 1.22
N ILE A 229 -0.20 7.72 1.52
CA ILE A 229 -0.60 8.68 0.50
C ILE A 229 -0.04 10.03 0.94
N ALA A 230 0.59 10.76 0.03
CA ALA A 230 1.10 12.10 0.26
C ALA A 230 0.83 12.99 -0.95
N GLY A 231 0.47 14.25 -0.71
CA GLY A 231 0.33 15.29 -1.74
C GLY A 231 1.67 15.79 -2.29
N SER A 232 2.78 15.24 -1.82
CA SER A 232 4.15 15.58 -2.21
C SER A 232 4.91 14.36 -2.75
N ILE A 233 6.02 14.60 -3.47
CA ILE A 233 7.00 13.54 -3.73
C ILE A 233 7.83 13.35 -2.48
N LEU A 234 7.76 12.15 -1.89
CA LEU A 234 8.58 11.85 -0.73
C LEU A 234 10.06 11.80 -1.11
N THR A 235 10.89 12.46 -0.31
CA THR A 235 12.35 12.29 -0.38
C THR A 235 12.74 10.85 -0.06
N ALA A 236 13.95 10.43 -0.43
CA ALA A 236 14.45 9.10 -0.12
C ALA A 236 14.36 8.75 1.37
N ASN A 237 14.68 9.70 2.26
CA ASN A 237 14.61 9.49 3.71
C ASN A 237 13.17 9.34 4.22
N GLN A 238 12.25 10.18 3.73
CA GLN A 238 10.83 10.09 4.10
C GLN A 238 10.22 8.78 3.61
N ARG A 239 10.53 8.39 2.36
CA ARG A 239 10.13 7.11 1.79
C ARG A 239 10.67 5.95 2.62
N ALA A 240 11.95 5.96 2.99
CA ALA A 240 12.54 4.91 3.81
C ALA A 240 11.87 4.79 5.19
N ALA A 241 11.53 5.92 5.83
CA ALA A 241 10.81 5.92 7.10
C ALA A 241 9.40 5.30 6.96
N VAL A 242 8.67 5.66 5.89
CA VAL A 242 7.37 5.08 5.59
C VAL A 242 7.47 3.59 5.28
N GLU A 243 8.42 3.16 4.45
CA GLU A 243 8.63 1.75 4.13
C GLU A 243 8.98 0.94 5.38
N TRP A 244 9.79 1.50 6.29
CA TRP A 244 10.09 0.88 7.58
C TRP A 244 8.81 0.72 8.42
N ALA A 245 7.96 1.74 8.47
CA ALA A 245 6.68 1.70 9.17
C ALA A 245 5.73 0.62 8.62
N MET A 246 5.68 0.45 7.31
CA MET A 246 4.85 -0.56 6.64
C MET A 246 5.37 -1.99 6.84
N ARG A 247 6.67 -2.16 7.09
CA ARG A 247 7.30 -3.48 7.28
C ARG A 247 7.26 -3.97 8.73
N ASN A 248 7.35 -3.04 9.68
CA ASN A 248 7.58 -3.34 11.09
C ASN A 248 6.40 -2.89 11.96
N ALA A 249 5.17 -3.07 11.50
CA ALA A 249 4.02 -2.89 12.37
C ALA A 249 4.07 -4.00 13.45
N ILE A 250 4.49 -3.61 14.66
CA ILE A 250 4.59 -4.45 15.87
C ILE A 250 3.30 -4.27 16.68
#